data_AF-X1PD15-F1
#
_entry.id   AF-X1PD15-F1
#
_cell.length_a   1.000
_cell.length_b   1.000
_cell.length_c   1.000
_cell.angle_alpha   90.00
_cell.angle_beta   90.00
_cell.angle_gamma   90.00
#
_symmetry.space_group_name_H-M   'P 1'
#
loop_
_entity.id
_entity.type
_entity.pdbx_description
1 polymer ?
#
loop_
_entity_poly.entity_id
_entity_poly.type
_entity_poly.pdbx_seq_one_letter_code
_entity_poly.pdbx_strand_id
1 'polypeptide(L)'
;MDIQGNKMYVNTDDRGFAPILLVDGVWEKYKTEVFKQMVKEGMVVVDIGANIGYYTLIGAELVGESGIVYAFEPEPSNVDAKSFLLKR
;
A
#
# COMPACT_ATOMS: atom_id res chain seq x y z
N MET A 1 12.93 -3.36 1.34
CA MET A 1 12.91 -4.19 0.09
C MET A 1 12.09 -3.46 -0.96
N ASP A 2 12.37 -3.67 -2.25
CA ASP A 2 11.61 -3.06 -3.35
C ASP A 2 10.44 -3.98 -3.73
N ILE A 3 9.22 -3.50 -3.55
CA ILE A 3 7.96 -4.22 -3.77
C ILE A 3 7.05 -3.32 -4.59
N GLN A 4 6.56 -3.80 -5.74
CA GLN A 4 5.68 -3.02 -6.62
C GLN A 4 6.24 -1.61 -6.91
N GLY A 5 7.55 -1.48 -7.14
CA GLY A 5 8.21 -0.19 -7.42
C GLY A 5 8.48 0.70 -6.19
N ASN A 6 8.13 0.25 -4.99
CA ASN A 6 8.21 1.04 -3.76
C ASN A 6 9.08 0.38 -2.70
N LYS A 7 9.82 1.20 -1.93
CA LYS A 7 10.59 0.73 -0.78
C LYS A 7 9.66 0.47 0.40
N MET A 8 9.59 -0.79 0.83
CA MET A 8 8.80 -1.21 1.99
C MET A 8 9.68 -1.82 3.08
N TYR A 9 9.28 -1.59 4.33
CA TYR A 9 9.84 -2.22 5.53
C TYR A 9 8.81 -3.18 6.09
N VAL A 10 9.24 -4.38 6.47
CA VAL A 10 8.37 -5.41 7.06
C VAL A 10 8.90 -5.81 8.43
N ASN A 11 7.99 -6.14 9.34
CA ASN A 11 8.35 -6.79 10.59
C ASN A 11 8.75 -8.24 10.31
N THR A 12 9.94 -8.66 10.74
CA THR A 12 10.43 -10.04 10.55
C THR A 12 9.72 -11.06 11.43
N ASP A 13 9.05 -10.61 12.49
CA ASP A 13 8.26 -11.46 13.38
C ASP A 13 6.84 -11.71 12.83
N ASP A 14 6.41 -10.98 11.79
CA ASP A 14 5.15 -11.23 11.11
C ASP A 14 5.24 -12.55 10.32
N ARG A 15 4.30 -13.46 10.60
CA ARG A 15 4.23 -14.80 10.00
C ARG A 15 3.16 -14.92 8.92
N GLY A 16 2.43 -13.84 8.65
CA GLY A 16 1.37 -13.78 7.66
C GLY A 16 1.78 -12.97 6.44
N PHE A 17 1.90 -11.65 6.60
CA PHE A 17 2.03 -10.72 5.48
C PHE A 17 3.48 -10.59 4.99
N ALA A 18 4.44 -10.43 5.92
CA ALA A 18 5.85 -10.28 5.59
C ALA A 18 6.47 -11.44 4.78
N PRO A 19 6.26 -12.73 5.11
CA PRO A 19 6.89 -13.83 4.37
C PRO A 19 6.41 -13.90 2.92
N ILE A 20 5.12 -13.63 2.69
CA ILE A 20 4.53 -13.59 1.35
C ILE A 20 5.16 -12.47 0.54
N LEU A 21 5.28 -11.26 1.09
CA LEU A 21 5.94 -10.17 0.37
C LEU A 21 7.43 -10.43 0.10
N LEU A 22 8.15 -11.04 1.03
CA LEU A 22 9.58 -11.33 0.88
C LEU A 22 9.86 -12.35 -0.23
N VAL A 23 8.98 -13.35 -0.40
CA VAL A 23 9.14 -14.43 -1.37
C VAL A 23 8.51 -14.08 -2.72
N ASP A 24 7.25 -13.62 -2.71
CA ASP A 24 6.46 -13.44 -3.93
C ASP A 24 6.53 -12.02 -4.48
N GLY A 25 6.94 -11.03 -3.67
CA GLY A 25 6.99 -9.63 -4.09
C GLY A 25 5.63 -8.98 -4.32
N VAL A 26 4.53 -9.66 -3.95
CA VAL A 26 3.15 -9.24 -4.22
C VAL A 26 2.20 -9.80 -3.17
N TRP A 27 1.33 -8.94 -2.63
CA TRP A 27 0.25 -9.36 -1.73
C TRP A 27 -1.04 -9.56 -2.52
N GLU A 28 -1.73 -10.68 -2.30
CA GLU A 28 -3.02 -10.99 -2.96
C GLU A 28 -3.02 -10.68 -4.47
N LYS A 29 -2.08 -11.29 -5.22
CA LYS A 29 -1.78 -10.97 -6.63
C LYS A 29 -2.99 -10.62 -7.49
N TYR A 30 -4.05 -11.44 -7.46
CA TYR A 30 -5.26 -11.17 -8.25
C TYR A 30 -5.95 -9.85 -7.86
N LYS A 31 -6.10 -9.57 -6.56
CA LYS A 31 -6.67 -8.30 -6.08
C LYS A 31 -5.77 -7.12 -6.41
N THR A 32 -4.44 -7.28 -6.30
CA THR A 32 -3.47 -6.28 -6.73
C THR A 32 -3.68 -5.91 -8.20
N GLU A 33 -3.79 -6.89 -9.10
CA GLU A 33 -3.99 -6.61 -10.52
C GLU A 33 -5.34 -5.94 -10.81
N VAL A 34 -6.42 -6.39 -10.17
CA VAL A 34 -7.74 -5.76 -10.31
C VAL A 34 -7.70 -4.32 -9.80
N PHE A 35 -7.05 -4.06 -8.67
CA PHE A 35 -6.87 -2.71 -8.13
C PHE A 35 -6.11 -1.80 -9.12
N LYS A 36 -4.99 -2.28 -9.68
CA LYS A 36 -4.20 -1.54 -10.68
C LYS A 36 -4.99 -1.24 -11.96
N GLN A 37 -5.91 -2.13 -12.33
CA GLN A 37 -6.78 -1.92 -13.49
C GLN A 37 -7.90 -0.92 -13.21
N MET A 38 -8.39 -0.83 -11.98
CA MET A 38 -9.50 0.06 -11.61
C MET A 38 -9.07 1.49 -11.31
N VAL A 39 -7.94 1.67 -10.61
CA VAL A 39 -7.44 3.01 -10.24
C VAL A 39 -6.92 3.74 -11.48
N LYS A 40 -7.27 5.02 -11.59
CA LYS A 40 -6.87 5.92 -12.69
C LYS A 40 -6.35 7.23 -12.13
N GLU A 41 -5.59 7.94 -12.97
CA GLU A 41 -5.09 9.28 -12.67
C GLU A 41 -6.23 10.22 -12.25
N GLY A 42 -5.98 11.05 -11.25
CA GLY A 42 -6.92 12.03 -10.70
C GLY A 42 -7.98 11.44 -9.76
N MET A 43 -8.02 10.13 -9.54
CA MET A 43 -8.99 9.52 -8.63
C MET A 43 -8.68 9.79 -7.16
N VAL A 44 -9.72 9.71 -6.34
CA VAL A 44 -9.60 9.62 -4.88
C VAL A 44 -9.72 8.15 -4.48
N VAL A 45 -8.71 7.63 -3.78
CA VAL A 45 -8.69 6.27 -3.23
C VAL A 45 -8.76 6.34 -1.71
N VAL A 46 -9.50 5.41 -1.11
CA VAL A 46 -9.57 5.24 0.34
C VAL A 46 -9.08 3.83 0.69
N ASP A 47 -7.97 3.74 1.40
CA ASP A 47 -7.35 2.51 1.89
C ASP A 47 -7.68 2.32 3.37
N ILE A 48 -8.54 1.35 3.69
CA ILE A 48 -9.03 1.07 5.04
C ILE A 48 -8.37 -0.20 5.55
N GLY A 49 -7.68 -0.11 6.68
CA GLY A 49 -6.79 -1.18 7.15
C GLY A 49 -5.50 -1.19 6.36
N ALA A 50 -4.89 -0.01 6.20
CA ALA A 50 -3.75 0.20 5.32
C ALA A 50 -2.52 -0.65 5.70
N ASN A 51 -2.47 -1.22 6.90
CA ASN A 51 -1.38 -2.02 7.44
C ASN A 51 -0.06 -1.25 7.28
N ILE A 52 0.94 -1.81 6.59
CA ILE A 52 2.21 -1.13 6.26
C ILE A 52 2.18 -0.35 4.93
N GLY A 53 1.00 -0.07 4.38
CA GLY A 53 0.80 0.84 3.25
C GLY A 53 0.94 0.23 1.85
N TYR A 54 0.75 -1.09 1.68
CA TYR A 54 0.92 -1.77 0.39
C TYR A 54 0.01 -1.21 -0.72
N TYR A 55 -1.31 -1.17 -0.49
CA TYR A 55 -2.26 -0.62 -1.47
C TYR A 55 -2.20 0.92 -1.52
N THR A 56 -1.90 1.56 -0.38
CA THR A 56 -1.66 3.01 -0.32
C THR A 56 -0.58 3.46 -1.31
N LEU A 57 0.58 2.79 -1.33
CA LEU A 57 1.71 3.15 -2.21
C LEU A 57 1.37 2.91 -3.68
N ILE A 58 0.78 1.76 -4.01
CA ILE A 58 0.32 1.45 -5.37
C ILE A 58 -0.71 2.50 -5.83
N GLY A 59 -1.68 2.82 -4.98
CA GLY A 59 -2.70 3.82 -5.26
C GLY A 59 -2.09 5.20 -5.49
N ALA A 60 -1.14 5.62 -4.66
CA ALA A 60 -0.49 6.92 -4.75
C ALA A 60 0.28 7.11 -6.06
N GLU A 61 0.89 6.05 -6.57
CA GLU A 61 1.55 6.06 -7.88
C GLU A 61 0.52 6.16 -9.02
N LEU A 62 -0.57 5.39 -8.96
CA LEU A 62 -1.56 5.30 -10.03
C LEU A 62 -2.47 6.53 -10.14
N VAL A 63 -2.83 7.16 -9.02
CA VAL A 63 -3.69 8.35 -9.05
C VAL A 63 -2.94 9.61 -9.50
N GLY A 64 -1.60 9.58 -9.50
CA GLY A 64 -0.76 10.69 -9.96
C GLY A 64 -0.90 11.96 -9.11
N GLU A 65 -0.36 13.08 -9.61
CA GLU A 65 -0.29 14.35 -8.88
C GLU A 65 -1.66 15.02 -8.66
N SER A 66 -2.63 14.70 -9.51
CA SER A 66 -3.99 15.26 -9.44
C SER A 66 -4.93 14.46 -8.54
N GLY A 67 -4.50 13.27 -8.10
CA GLY A 67 -5.29 12.37 -7.26
C GLY A 67 -4.91 12.43 -5.78
N ILE A 68 -5.68 11.70 -4.96
CA ILE A 68 -5.47 11.67 -3.50
C ILE A 68 -5.70 10.24 -2.99
N VAL A 69 -4.83 9.78 -2.09
CA VAL A 69 -5.07 8.55 -1.31
C VAL A 69 -5.26 8.90 0.16
N TYR A 70 -6.36 8.46 0.74
CA TYR A 70 -6.60 8.50 2.17
C TYR A 70 -6.37 7.12 2.76
N ALA A 71 -5.38 6.99 3.65
CA ALA A 71 -5.05 5.74 4.31
C ALA A 71 -5.41 5.78 5.79
N PHE A 72 -6.07 4.72 6.27
CA PHE A 72 -6.48 4.58 7.66
C PHE A 72 -6.02 3.22 8.18
N GLU A 73 -5.25 3.22 9.27
CA GLU A 73 -4.78 2.00 9.94
C GLU A 73 -5.11 2.07 11.43
N PRO A 74 -5.93 1.16 11.96
CA PRO A 74 -6.34 1.19 13.37
C PRO A 74 -5.30 0.64 14.34
N GLU A 75 -4.37 -0.24 13.91
CA GLU A 75 -3.37 -0.85 14.78
C GLU A 75 -2.11 0.04 14.88
N PRO A 76 -1.84 0.68 16.04
CA PRO A 76 -0.73 1.64 16.17
C PRO A 76 0.64 1.03 15.89
N SER A 77 0.82 -0.27 16.14
CA SER A 77 2.09 -0.96 15.86
C SER A 77 2.39 -1.11 14.36
N ASN A 78 1.39 -0.99 13.49
CA ASN A 78 1.57 -0.91 12.04
C ASN A 78 1.84 0.53 11.56
N VAL A 79 1.60 1.53 12.42
CA VAL A 79 1.78 2.96 12.14
C VAL A 79 3.21 3.43 12.44
N ASP A 80 4.22 2.62 12.16
CA ASP A 80 5.60 3.13 12.11
C ASP A 80 5.81 4.08 10.91
N ALA A 81 4.81 4.12 10.02
CA ALA A 81 4.71 4.98 8.87
C ALA A 81 3.49 5.93 9.07
N LYS A 82 3.72 7.02 9.82
CA LYS A 82 2.76 8.08 10.21
C LYS A 82 1.69 8.32 9.15
N SER A 83 0.40 8.12 9.51
CA SER A 83 -0.81 8.61 8.84
C SER A 83 -0.53 9.48 7.60
N PHE A 84 -0.34 8.84 6.44
CA PHE A 84 0.07 9.56 5.24
C PHE A 84 -1.16 10.16 4.56
N LEU A 85 -1.31 11.48 4.72
CA LEU A 85 -1.85 12.29 3.65
C LEU A 85 -0.70 12.47 2.65
N LEU A 86 -0.55 11.52 1.72
CA LEU A 86 0.38 11.68 0.62
C LEU A 86 -0.28 12.61 -0.41
N LYS A 87 -0.12 13.92 -0.20
CA LYS A 87 -0.10 14.86 -1.32
C LYS A 87 1.36 15.01 -1.71
N ARG A 88 1.68 14.68 -2.97
CA ARG A 88 2.88 15.25 -3.59
C ARG A 88 2.65 16.74 -3.84
#